data_AF-A0A2Z6QT57-F1
#
_entry.id   AF-A0A2Z6QT57-F1
#
_cell.length_a   1.000
_cell.length_b   1.000
_cell.length_c   1.000
_cell.angle_alpha   90.00
_cell.angle_beta   90.00
_cell.angle_gamma   90.00
#
_symmetry.space_group_name_H-M   'P 1'
#
loop_
_entity.id
_entity.type
_entity.pdbx_description
1 polymer ?
#
loop_
_entity_poly.entity_id
_entity_poly.type
_entity_poly.pdbx_seq_one_letter_code
_entity_poly.pdbx_strand_id
1 'polypeptide(L)'
;MAQQNIILALIIAYFYVKSNNSQIRIEAFDHWSCDAKQDAWFMASSLHGVIEALDKKPEWISIISDNGPHYHNLELMIILSYWKEWYNVKVNKWISQSIRRRVKLGFEIRNGENIQEAIEDIAGIRVTHLEPDRDNGNKVKTIPRISNYFKWRWPDEEGLDGCIQARALPHIGEWKTFTPNQISNWMKDEVHMPQPQISLYMTSKSSWKIPIPHSSSVSIKWLKVKQLQEELGNWGIMVNEKENQTEMIEILENEMAFPLLCGWALKHNQKYGKKGSGKRIAPQVIALLERFFLDGNVHKNRRMNMNNMRDKLVEKQESGELAHNIEISEVSSINNWIARFAAKSKKNLSEQAIASI
;
A
#
# COMPACT_ATOMS: atom_id res chain seq x y z
N MET A 1 8.13 6.30 32.17
CA MET A 1 8.13 7.12 30.93
C MET A 1 7.18 6.48 29.95
N ALA A 2 6.09 7.16 29.61
CA ALA A 2 5.12 6.65 28.65
C ALA A 2 5.77 6.58 27.26
N GLN A 3 5.68 5.44 26.61
CA GLN A 3 6.14 5.25 25.24
C GLN A 3 5.24 6.10 24.33
N GLN A 4 5.78 7.16 23.75
CA GLN A 4 5.05 8.03 22.84
C GLN A 4 4.78 7.22 21.57
N ASN A 5 3.51 6.80 21.37
CA ASN A 5 3.11 6.03 20.21
C ASN A 5 3.10 6.96 18.99
N ILE A 6 4.25 7.13 18.34
CA ILE A 6 4.34 7.83 17.06
C ILE A 6 3.83 6.90 15.98
N ILE A 7 2.83 7.35 15.23
CA ILE A 7 2.37 6.64 14.06
C ILE A 7 2.91 7.33 12.80
N LEU A 8 3.65 6.53 12.04
CA LEU A 8 3.80 6.73 10.60
C LEU A 8 2.50 6.27 9.96
N ALA A 9 1.66 7.22 9.57
CA ALA A 9 0.59 6.94 8.64
C ALA A 9 1.13 7.33 7.27
N LEU A 10 1.73 6.35 6.61
CA LEU A 10 2.36 6.51 5.31
C LEU A 10 1.29 6.75 4.24
N ILE A 11 0.79 7.97 4.07
CA ILE A 11 -0.16 8.30 3.01
C ILE A 11 0.65 8.71 1.79
N ILE A 12 1.03 7.72 0.98
CA ILE A 12 1.70 8.01 -0.29
C ILE A 12 0.67 8.52 -1.29
N ALA A 13 0.56 9.83 -1.43
CA ALA A 13 -0.17 10.45 -2.54
C ALA A 13 0.80 10.68 -3.71
N TYR A 14 0.53 10.05 -4.85
CA TYR A 14 1.31 10.19 -6.08
C TYR A 14 0.71 11.27 -6.97
N PHE A 15 1.49 12.32 -7.27
CA PHE A 15 1.11 13.30 -8.27
C PHE A 15 1.93 13.12 -9.53
N TYR A 16 1.20 13.09 -10.65
CA TYR A 16 1.75 13.12 -11.99
C TYR A 16 1.70 14.55 -12.49
N VAL A 17 2.85 15.07 -12.92
CA VAL A 17 2.91 16.25 -13.78
C VAL A 17 3.56 15.84 -15.09
N LYS A 18 2.84 16.00 -16.20
CA LYS A 18 3.40 15.84 -17.55
C LYS A 18 4.47 16.90 -17.74
N SER A 19 5.74 16.50 -17.69
CA SER A 19 6.87 17.38 -17.96
C SER A 19 7.39 17.03 -19.35
N ASN A 20 7.17 17.91 -20.33
CA ASN A 20 7.69 17.84 -21.70
C ASN A 20 7.61 16.44 -22.34
N ASN A 21 6.44 16.03 -22.86
CA ASN A 21 6.16 14.90 -23.77
C ASN A 21 6.83 13.50 -23.58
N SER A 22 7.76 13.30 -22.65
CA SER A 22 8.57 12.06 -22.52
C SER A 22 8.90 11.67 -21.09
N GLN A 23 8.69 12.55 -20.09
CA GLN A 23 9.03 12.27 -18.70
C GLN A 23 7.88 12.56 -17.74
N ILE A 24 7.74 11.66 -16.77
CA ILE A 24 6.80 11.80 -15.66
C ILE A 24 7.59 12.28 -14.44
N ARG A 25 7.20 13.42 -13.89
CA ARG A 25 7.62 13.81 -12.54
C ARG A 25 6.68 13.17 -11.54
N ILE A 26 7.25 12.42 -10.60
CA ILE A 26 6.52 11.81 -9.50
C ILE A 26 6.89 12.51 -8.21
N GLU A 27 5.86 12.94 -7.48
CA GLU A 27 6.00 13.40 -6.11
C GLU A 27 5.20 12.48 -5.20
N ALA A 28 5.84 12.08 -4.10
CA ALA A 28 5.25 11.30 -3.03
C ALA A 28 5.11 12.21 -1.82
N PHE A 29 3.89 12.50 -1.42
CA PHE A 29 3.64 13.18 -0.14
C PHE A 29 3.56 12.15 0.96
N ASP A 30 3.99 12.50 2.16
CA ASP A 30 3.91 11.65 3.33
C ASP A 30 3.73 12.51 4.59
N HIS A 31 3.08 11.93 5.60
CA HIS A 31 2.70 12.63 6.82
C HIS A 31 2.98 11.77 8.04
N TRP A 32 3.56 12.38 9.06
CA TRP A 32 3.68 11.75 10.37
C TRP A 32 2.85 12.53 11.39
N SER A 33 2.34 11.84 12.40
CA SER A 33 1.57 12.46 13.48
C SER A 33 1.92 11.82 14.82
N CYS A 34 1.91 12.63 15.88
CA CYS A 34 1.95 12.14 17.26
C CYS A 34 0.62 11.48 17.66
N ASP A 35 -0.45 11.71 16.90
CA ASP A 35 -1.74 11.08 17.11
C ASP A 35 -1.81 9.72 16.39
N ALA A 36 -1.94 8.66 17.19
CA ALA A 36 -1.97 7.29 16.75
C ALA A 36 -3.31 6.83 16.14
N LYS A 37 -4.34 7.67 16.08
CA LYS A 37 -5.64 7.24 15.56
C LYS A 37 -5.73 7.45 14.04
N GLN A 38 -5.69 6.37 13.28
CA GLN A 38 -5.92 6.37 11.83
C GLN A 38 -7.42 6.22 11.55
N ASP A 39 -8.12 7.30 11.21
CA ASP A 39 -9.56 7.31 10.85
C ASP A 39 -9.83 8.12 9.57
N ALA A 40 -11.11 8.34 9.22
CA ALA A 40 -11.50 9.15 8.06
C ALA A 40 -10.87 10.54 8.09
N TRP A 41 -10.96 11.22 9.23
CA TRP A 41 -10.47 12.59 9.40
C TRP A 41 -8.96 12.67 9.27
N PHE A 42 -8.23 11.68 9.78
CA PHE A 42 -6.80 11.57 9.51
C PHE A 42 -6.50 11.56 8.01
N MET A 43 -7.19 10.72 7.24
CA MET A 43 -6.97 10.58 5.81
C MET A 43 -7.43 11.81 5.02
N ALA A 44 -8.58 12.38 5.38
CA ALA A 44 -9.09 13.63 4.81
C ALA A 44 -8.13 14.81 5.05
N SER A 45 -7.60 14.93 6.27
CA SER A 45 -6.61 15.93 6.66
C SER A 45 -5.31 15.80 5.86
N SER A 46 -4.81 14.57 5.73
CA SER A 46 -3.61 14.31 4.94
C SER A 46 -3.82 14.68 3.48
N LEU A 47 -4.93 14.24 2.88
CA LEU A 47 -5.27 14.56 1.50
C LEU A 47 -5.49 16.08 1.28
N HIS A 48 -6.08 16.79 2.25
CA HIS A 48 -6.16 18.25 2.27
C HIS A 48 -4.77 18.87 2.18
N GLY A 49 -3.85 18.46 3.07
CA GLY A 49 -2.49 19.01 3.09
C GLY A 49 -1.72 18.77 1.81
N VAL A 50 -1.95 17.63 1.17
CA VAL A 50 -1.41 17.35 -0.15
C VAL A 50 -1.95 18.33 -1.19
N ILE A 51 -3.26 18.50 -1.29
CA ILE A 51 -3.90 19.37 -2.30
C ILE A 51 -3.47 20.82 -2.14
N GLU A 52 -3.37 21.31 -0.91
CA GLU A 52 -2.91 22.67 -0.62
C GLU A 52 -1.40 22.87 -0.89
N ALA A 53 -0.60 21.81 -0.88
CA ALA A 53 0.81 21.88 -1.21
C ALA A 53 1.12 21.84 -2.72
N LEU A 54 0.12 21.62 -3.57
CA LEU A 54 0.28 21.63 -5.01
C LEU A 54 0.24 23.07 -5.54
N ASP A 55 1.26 23.48 -6.28
CA ASP A 55 1.31 24.79 -6.93
C ASP A 55 0.11 25.02 -7.87
N LYS A 56 -0.38 23.95 -8.50
CA LYS A 56 -1.57 23.95 -9.34
C LYS A 56 -2.44 22.76 -8.99
N LYS A 57 -3.66 23.04 -8.53
CA LYS A 57 -4.67 22.01 -8.25
C LYS A 57 -5.04 21.27 -9.55
N PRO A 58 -5.05 19.93 -9.55
CA PRO A 58 -5.42 19.14 -10.71
C PRO A 58 -6.93 19.22 -10.95
N GLU A 59 -7.38 18.99 -12.18
CA GLU A 59 -8.81 18.92 -12.47
C GLU A 59 -9.47 17.70 -11.80
N TRP A 60 -8.72 16.59 -11.74
CA TRP A 60 -9.16 15.35 -11.12
C TRP A 60 -8.01 14.57 -10.46
N ILE A 61 -8.34 13.68 -9.52
CA ILE A 61 -7.40 12.77 -8.87
C ILE A 61 -7.91 11.33 -8.85
N SER A 62 -6.98 10.38 -8.71
CA SER A 62 -7.28 8.98 -8.39
C SER A 62 -6.55 8.61 -7.10
N ILE A 63 -7.25 8.00 -6.15
CA ILE A 63 -6.69 7.66 -4.85
C ILE A 63 -6.42 6.16 -4.78
N ILE A 64 -5.19 5.81 -4.38
CA ILE A 64 -4.78 4.43 -4.11
C ILE A 64 -4.36 4.38 -2.64
N SER A 65 -5.07 3.59 -1.84
CA SER A 65 -4.83 3.48 -0.40
C SER A 65 -4.39 2.07 -0.03
N ASP A 66 -3.52 1.96 0.98
CA ASP A 66 -3.17 0.68 1.58
C ASP A 66 -4.28 0.20 2.54
N ASN A 67 -4.64 -1.08 2.44
CA ASN A 67 -5.88 -1.62 3.02
C ASN A 67 -5.85 -1.81 4.55
N GLY A 68 -5.74 -0.73 5.30
CA GLY A 68 -6.25 -0.67 6.66
C GLY A 68 -7.79 -0.62 6.62
N PRO A 69 -8.54 -1.51 7.31
CA PRO A 69 -10.00 -1.40 7.43
C PRO A 69 -10.46 -0.04 8.00
N HIS A 70 -9.54 0.70 8.60
CA HIS A 70 -9.75 2.03 9.16
C HIS A 70 -9.95 3.14 8.11
N TYR A 71 -9.51 2.92 6.85
CA TYR A 71 -9.63 3.89 5.75
C TYR A 71 -10.79 3.58 4.79
N HIS A 72 -11.45 2.43 4.97
CA HIS A 72 -12.61 2.00 4.18
C HIS A 72 -13.92 2.34 4.90
N ASN A 73 -14.02 3.56 5.41
CA ASN A 73 -15.24 4.00 6.08
C ASN A 73 -16.06 4.92 5.18
N LEU A 74 -17.38 4.83 5.35
CA LEU A 74 -18.34 5.64 4.62
C LEU A 74 -18.08 7.14 4.82
N GLU A 75 -17.64 7.51 6.01
CA GLU A 75 -17.32 8.89 6.37
C GLU A 75 -16.34 9.52 5.37
N LEU A 76 -15.23 8.84 5.08
CA LEU A 76 -14.26 9.34 4.11
C LEU A 76 -14.84 9.43 2.70
N MET A 77 -15.63 8.45 2.27
CA MET A 77 -16.25 8.48 0.93
C MET A 77 -17.21 9.67 0.77
N ILE A 78 -17.89 10.05 1.85
CA ILE A 78 -18.76 11.24 1.89
C ILE A 78 -17.92 12.51 1.89
N ILE A 79 -16.84 12.59 2.70
CA ILE A 79 -15.93 13.74 2.67
C ILE A 79 -15.41 13.98 1.24
N LEU A 80 -15.03 12.91 0.53
CA LEU A 80 -14.55 13.00 -0.85
C LEU A 80 -15.62 13.45 -1.86
N SER A 81 -16.92 13.30 -1.59
CA SER A 81 -17.95 13.83 -2.50
C SER A 81 -18.01 15.36 -2.51
N TYR A 82 -17.58 16.02 -1.42
CA TYR A 82 -17.53 17.48 -1.34
C TYR A 82 -16.28 18.11 -1.96
N TRP A 83 -15.31 17.30 -2.39
CA TRP A 83 -14.03 17.80 -2.91
C TRP A 83 -14.16 18.68 -4.14
N LYS A 84 -15.14 18.41 -5.01
CA LYS A 84 -15.38 19.24 -6.18
C LYS A 84 -15.81 20.65 -5.78
N GLU A 85 -16.61 20.77 -4.73
CA GLU A 85 -17.03 22.06 -4.18
C GLU A 85 -15.87 22.77 -3.45
N TRP A 86 -15.16 22.06 -2.57
CA TRP A 86 -14.13 22.65 -1.72
C TRP A 86 -12.84 23.02 -2.45
N TYR A 87 -12.39 22.19 -3.38
CA TYR A 87 -11.08 22.36 -4.04
C TYR A 87 -11.18 22.58 -5.55
N ASN A 88 -12.37 22.50 -6.13
CA ASN A 88 -12.58 22.40 -7.58
C ASN A 88 -11.89 21.16 -8.21
N VAL A 89 -11.61 20.12 -7.42
CA VAL A 89 -10.93 18.88 -7.84
C VAL A 89 -11.92 17.73 -7.85
N LYS A 90 -12.03 17.01 -8.98
CA LYS A 90 -12.88 15.81 -9.08
C LYS A 90 -12.15 14.57 -8.52
N VAL A 91 -12.83 13.74 -7.75
CA VAL A 91 -12.29 12.43 -7.35
C VAL A 91 -12.79 11.37 -8.33
N ASN A 92 -11.93 10.90 -9.22
CA ASN A 92 -12.32 9.97 -10.28
C ASN A 92 -12.57 8.55 -9.73
N LYS A 93 -11.58 7.99 -9.04
CA LYS A 93 -11.67 6.62 -8.50
C LYS A 93 -10.88 6.45 -7.22
N TRP A 94 -11.37 5.55 -6.38
CA TRP A 94 -10.65 5.00 -5.24
C TRP A 94 -10.40 3.52 -5.43
N ILE A 95 -9.15 3.09 -5.28
CA ILE A 95 -8.77 1.68 -5.34
C ILE A 95 -8.03 1.32 -4.05
N SER A 96 -8.47 0.24 -3.42
CA SER A 96 -7.83 -0.29 -2.22
C SER A 96 -6.91 -1.46 -2.56
N GLN A 97 -5.64 -1.38 -2.17
CA GLN A 97 -4.69 -2.48 -2.33
C GLN A 97 -3.97 -2.76 -1.01
N SER A 98 -3.88 -4.02 -0.59
CA SER A 98 -3.05 -4.36 0.57
C SER A 98 -1.56 -4.32 0.20
N ILE A 99 -0.92 -3.18 0.38
CA ILE A 99 0.53 -3.03 0.17
C ILE A 99 1.23 -3.10 1.53
N ARG A 100 1.66 -4.31 1.93
CA ARG A 100 2.52 -4.46 3.12
C ARG A 100 3.98 -4.23 2.75
N ARG A 101 4.50 -3.03 2.98
CA ARG A 101 5.94 -2.74 2.95
C ARG A 101 6.42 -2.49 4.37
N ARG A 102 7.47 -3.21 4.79
CA ARG A 102 8.13 -2.99 6.09
C ARG A 102 9.57 -2.59 5.83
N VAL A 103 9.96 -1.43 6.33
CA VAL A 103 11.36 -0.97 6.36
C VAL A 103 11.87 -1.19 7.78
N LYS A 104 13.06 -1.78 7.91
CA LYS A 104 13.75 -1.89 9.21
C LYS A 104 14.82 -0.81 9.24
N LEU A 105 14.66 0.16 10.13
CA LEU A 105 15.68 1.18 10.37
C LEU A 105 16.78 0.63 11.28
N GLY A 106 18.01 1.10 11.07
CA GLY A 106 19.18 0.74 11.89
C GLY A 106 19.26 1.53 13.21
N PHE A 107 18.33 2.45 13.44
CA PHE A 107 18.26 3.32 14.60
C PHE A 107 16.84 3.33 15.20
N GLU A 108 16.74 3.82 16.43
CA GLU A 108 15.50 3.93 17.19
C GLU A 108 14.70 5.16 16.73
N ILE A 109 13.39 4.99 16.46
CA ILE A 109 12.48 6.11 16.20
C ILE A 109 11.97 6.62 17.55
N ARG A 110 12.39 7.82 17.96
CA ARG A 110 11.99 8.46 19.22
C ARG A 110 10.96 9.56 19.02
N ASN A 111 10.95 10.20 17.85
CA ASN A 111 10.02 11.24 17.46
C ASN A 111 9.77 11.20 15.94
N GLY A 112 8.89 12.09 15.46
CA GLY A 112 8.61 12.27 14.04
C GLY A 112 9.79 12.75 13.20
N GLU A 113 10.72 13.50 13.80
CA GLU A 113 11.92 13.99 13.10
C GLU A 113 12.82 12.83 12.68
N ASN A 114 12.91 11.77 13.49
CA ASN A 114 13.65 10.55 13.12
C ASN A 114 13.05 9.85 11.90
N ILE A 115 11.74 9.97 11.68
CA ILE A 115 11.07 9.44 10.48
C ILE A 115 11.49 10.27 9.28
N GLN A 116 11.45 11.58 9.43
CA GLN A 116 11.82 12.55 8.41
C GLN A 116 13.27 12.36 7.96
N GLU A 117 14.20 12.22 8.90
CA GLU A 117 15.62 11.90 8.65
C GLU A 117 15.80 10.52 7.99
N ALA A 118 14.96 9.53 8.32
CA ALA A 118 15.06 8.20 7.72
C ALA A 118 14.75 8.17 6.22
N ILE A 119 13.97 9.13 5.72
CA ILE A 119 13.41 9.12 4.37
C ILE A 119 13.78 10.35 3.54
N GLU A 120 14.48 11.34 4.09
CA GLU A 120 14.83 12.60 3.41
C GLU A 120 15.61 12.43 2.10
N ASP A 121 16.34 11.33 1.95
CA ASP A 121 17.12 11.01 0.74
C ASP A 121 16.31 10.22 -0.31
N ILE A 122 15.05 9.87 -0.03
CA ILE A 122 14.18 9.22 -1.02
C ILE A 122 13.76 10.24 -2.08
N ALA A 123 14.14 9.96 -3.33
CA ALA A 123 13.81 10.81 -4.47
C ALA A 123 12.30 11.04 -4.59
N GLY A 124 11.90 12.30 -4.79
CA GLY A 124 10.51 12.71 -4.98
C GLY A 124 9.66 12.74 -3.70
N ILE A 125 10.21 12.41 -2.53
CA ILE A 125 9.44 12.44 -1.28
C ILE A 125 9.32 13.87 -0.72
N ARG A 126 8.14 14.21 -0.22
CA ARG A 126 7.83 15.38 0.59
C ARG A 126 7.19 14.90 1.89
N VAL A 127 7.80 15.23 3.01
CA VAL A 127 7.36 14.78 4.34
C VAL A 127 7.10 15.99 5.22
N THR A 128 6.05 15.91 6.02
CA THR A 128 5.70 16.94 6.99
C THR A 128 4.95 16.38 8.19
N HIS A 129 4.94 17.12 9.30
CA HIS A 129 4.08 16.86 10.44
C HIS A 129 2.63 17.25 10.14
N LEU A 130 1.69 16.40 10.55
CA LEU A 130 0.25 16.61 10.43
C LEU A 130 -0.41 16.42 11.79
N GLU A 131 -1.15 17.41 12.25
CA GLU A 131 -2.15 17.26 13.31
C GLU A 131 -3.54 17.31 12.67
N PRO A 132 -4.26 16.17 12.62
CA PRO A 132 -5.58 16.11 12.02
C PRO A 132 -6.60 16.87 12.88
N ASP A 133 -7.46 17.65 12.24
CA ASP A 133 -8.63 18.20 12.89
C ASP A 133 -9.71 17.12 12.93
N ARG A 134 -9.95 16.56 14.13
CA ARG A 134 -10.93 15.50 14.29
C ARG A 134 -12.29 16.09 14.61
N ASP A 135 -13.26 15.75 13.79
CA ASP A 135 -14.64 15.81 14.24
C ASP A 135 -14.95 14.60 15.13
N ASN A 136 -15.00 14.84 16.44
CA ASN A 136 -15.31 13.79 17.42
C ASN A 136 -16.83 13.51 17.54
N GLY A 137 -17.70 14.22 16.81
CA GLY A 137 -19.16 14.14 16.91
C GLY A 137 -19.82 13.17 15.92
N ASN A 138 -19.23 13.00 14.73
CA ASN A 138 -19.93 12.41 13.60
C ASN A 138 -20.00 10.86 13.64
N LYS A 139 -21.07 10.33 14.25
CA LYS A 139 -21.39 8.90 14.21
C LYS A 139 -22.03 8.53 12.86
N VAL A 140 -21.21 8.12 11.90
CA VAL A 140 -21.66 7.63 10.60
C VAL A 140 -22.37 6.27 10.73
N LYS A 141 -23.52 6.11 10.08
CA LYS A 141 -24.26 4.84 10.07
C LYS A 141 -23.52 3.77 9.25
N THR A 142 -23.50 2.52 9.73
CA THR A 142 -23.01 1.38 8.95
C THR A 142 -23.95 1.09 7.79
N ILE A 143 -23.48 1.13 6.54
CA ILE A 143 -24.28 0.68 5.39
C ILE A 143 -24.23 -0.85 5.31
N PRO A 144 -25.39 -1.53 5.30
CA PRO A 144 -25.44 -2.96 5.07
C PRO A 144 -24.83 -3.31 3.69
N ARG A 145 -23.96 -4.33 3.68
CA ARG A 145 -23.32 -4.93 2.47
C ARG A 145 -22.14 -4.16 1.86
N ILE A 146 -21.61 -3.12 2.50
CA ILE A 146 -20.33 -2.53 2.06
C ILE A 146 -19.19 -3.30 2.72
N SER A 147 -18.27 -3.81 1.91
CA SER A 147 -17.08 -4.53 2.36
C SER A 147 -15.81 -3.72 2.08
N ASN A 148 -14.71 -4.05 2.75
CA ASN A 148 -13.40 -3.40 2.58
C ASN A 148 -12.80 -3.53 1.17
N TYR A 149 -13.44 -4.26 0.26
CA TYR A 149 -12.93 -4.55 -1.08
C TYR A 149 -13.57 -3.71 -2.17
N PHE A 150 -14.50 -2.82 -1.82
CA PHE A 150 -15.27 -2.07 -2.80
C PHE A 150 -14.39 -1.09 -3.59
N LYS A 151 -14.64 -1.02 -4.91
CA LYS A 151 -14.20 0.08 -5.77
C LYS A 151 -15.24 1.19 -5.68
N TRP A 152 -14.78 2.42 -5.48
CA TRP A 152 -15.64 3.60 -5.43
C TRP A 152 -15.34 4.54 -6.60
N ARG A 153 -16.39 5.21 -7.09
CA ARG A 153 -16.29 6.32 -8.05
C ARG A 153 -17.33 7.40 -7.74
N TRP A 154 -17.03 8.62 -8.14
CA TRP A 154 -17.94 9.77 -8.07
C TRP A 154 -18.33 10.13 -9.50
N PRO A 155 -19.49 9.64 -9.99
CA PRO A 155 -19.96 9.88 -11.35
C PRO A 155 -20.10 11.37 -11.66
N ASP A 156 -19.78 11.76 -12.90
CA ASP A 156 -20.06 13.08 -13.48
C ASP A 156 -21.01 12.99 -14.68
N GLU A 157 -21.61 11.82 -14.91
CA GLU A 157 -22.66 11.65 -15.90
C GLU A 157 -23.91 12.48 -15.52
N GLU A 158 -24.54 13.11 -16.52
CA GLU A 158 -25.73 13.95 -16.34
C GLU A 158 -26.84 13.17 -15.60
N GLY A 159 -27.33 13.73 -14.49
CA GLY A 159 -28.34 13.09 -13.63
C GLY A 159 -27.77 12.23 -12.48
N LEU A 160 -26.45 12.09 -12.37
CA LEU A 160 -25.77 11.44 -11.24
C LEU A 160 -25.00 12.43 -10.34
N ASP A 161 -25.23 13.72 -10.49
CA ASP A 161 -24.56 14.76 -9.71
C ASP A 161 -24.70 14.53 -8.19
N GLY A 162 -23.57 14.54 -7.50
CA GLY A 162 -23.47 14.29 -6.06
C GLY A 162 -23.73 12.84 -5.63
N CYS A 163 -23.94 11.91 -6.57
CA CYS A 163 -24.04 10.50 -6.24
C CYS A 163 -22.67 9.90 -5.92
N ILE A 164 -22.68 8.80 -5.16
CA ILE A 164 -21.51 7.95 -4.94
C ILE A 164 -21.84 6.56 -5.49
N GLN A 165 -20.92 5.97 -6.24
CA GLN A 165 -21.09 4.62 -6.76
C GLN A 165 -20.05 3.66 -6.19
N ALA A 166 -20.49 2.44 -5.88
CA ALA A 166 -19.64 1.41 -5.34
C ALA A 166 -19.94 0.03 -5.95
N ARG A 167 -18.91 -0.78 -6.18
CA ARG A 167 -19.03 -2.18 -6.61
C ARG A 167 -18.00 -3.06 -5.92
N ALA A 168 -18.24 -4.37 -5.90
CA ALA A 168 -17.48 -5.31 -5.07
C ALA A 168 -15.97 -5.34 -5.37
N LEU A 169 -15.56 -5.30 -6.64
CA LEU A 169 -14.15 -5.21 -7.09
C LEU A 169 -14.10 -4.55 -8.49
N PRO A 170 -12.92 -4.15 -9.00
CA PRO A 170 -12.80 -3.78 -10.41
C PRO A 170 -13.33 -4.92 -11.31
N HIS A 171 -14.31 -4.59 -12.15
CA HIS A 171 -14.94 -5.49 -13.13
C HIS A 171 -15.73 -6.66 -12.53
N ILE A 172 -16.04 -6.62 -11.22
CA ILE A 172 -16.83 -7.65 -10.54
C ILE A 172 -17.96 -6.98 -9.74
N GLY A 173 -19.18 -7.40 -10.04
CA GLY A 173 -20.41 -6.90 -9.43
C GLY A 173 -20.94 -5.63 -10.10
N GLU A 174 -22.26 -5.47 -10.07
CA GLU A 174 -22.96 -4.28 -10.57
C GLU A 174 -22.62 -3.05 -9.73
N TRP A 175 -22.65 -1.88 -10.38
CA TRP A 175 -22.55 -0.60 -9.68
C TRP A 175 -23.80 -0.36 -8.85
N LYS A 176 -23.60 -0.12 -7.55
CA LYS A 176 -24.62 0.39 -6.66
C LYS A 176 -24.47 1.90 -6.55
N THR A 177 -25.51 2.62 -6.93
CA THR A 177 -25.59 4.09 -6.82
C THR A 177 -26.21 4.49 -5.49
N PHE A 178 -25.60 5.47 -4.84
CA PHE A 178 -26.07 6.10 -3.62
C PHE A 178 -26.36 7.57 -3.92
N THR A 179 -27.59 8.00 -3.72
CA THR A 179 -28.02 9.37 -4.04
C THR A 179 -27.67 10.37 -2.93
N PRO A 180 -27.60 11.68 -3.22
CA PRO A 180 -27.38 12.71 -2.20
C PRO A 180 -28.34 12.59 -1.00
N ASN A 181 -29.63 12.30 -1.25
CA ASN A 181 -30.62 12.08 -0.19
C ASN A 181 -30.32 10.85 0.67
N GLN A 182 -29.75 9.78 0.11
CA GLN A 182 -29.33 8.62 0.90
C GLN A 182 -28.09 8.95 1.73
N ILE A 183 -27.16 9.71 1.15
CA ILE A 183 -25.91 10.12 1.79
C ILE A 183 -26.17 11.05 2.98
N SER A 184 -27.02 12.07 2.81
CA SER A 184 -27.38 13.00 3.88
C SER A 184 -28.04 12.30 5.07
N ASN A 185 -28.82 11.24 4.83
CA ASN A 185 -29.44 10.44 5.88
C ASN A 185 -28.43 9.59 6.71
N TRP A 186 -27.19 9.43 6.24
CA TRP A 186 -26.14 8.67 6.93
C TRP A 186 -25.26 9.52 7.83
N MET A 187 -25.19 10.83 7.56
CA MET A 187 -24.54 11.81 8.42
C MET A 187 -25.56 12.39 9.41
N LYS A 188 -25.11 12.68 10.64
CA LYS A 188 -25.95 13.34 11.64
C LYS A 188 -25.72 14.84 11.67
N ASP A 189 -24.48 15.26 11.39
CA ASP A 189 -24.06 16.66 11.38
C ASP A 189 -23.60 17.07 9.98
N GLU A 190 -23.45 18.38 9.74
CA GLU A 190 -22.92 18.91 8.48
C GLU A 190 -21.45 18.52 8.30
N VAL A 191 -21.10 18.10 7.08
CA VAL A 191 -19.73 17.76 6.72
C VAL A 191 -19.00 19.05 6.36
N HIS A 192 -17.92 19.35 7.06
CA HIS A 192 -17.11 20.54 6.84
C HIS A 192 -15.76 20.20 6.21
N MET A 193 -15.16 21.19 5.56
CA MET A 193 -13.83 21.07 4.97
C MET A 193 -12.78 20.88 6.08
N PRO A 194 -11.87 19.89 5.96
CA PRO A 194 -10.76 19.72 6.91
C PRO A 194 -9.91 20.98 7.05
N GLN A 195 -9.49 21.27 8.28
CA GLN A 195 -8.62 22.36 8.72
C GLN A 195 -7.47 21.84 9.63
N PRO A 196 -6.68 20.86 9.18
CA PRO A 196 -5.59 20.31 9.98
C PRO A 196 -4.44 21.31 10.15
N GLN A 197 -3.64 21.14 11.20
CA GLN A 197 -2.37 21.84 11.31
C GLN A 197 -1.30 21.07 10.56
N ILE A 198 -0.69 21.68 9.55
CA ILE A 198 0.32 21.08 8.68
C ILE A 198 1.58 21.93 8.72
N SER A 199 2.72 21.31 9.03
CA SER A 199 4.00 22.03 8.93
C SER A 199 4.46 22.20 7.48
N LEU A 200 5.50 22.98 7.25
CA LEU A 200 6.11 23.12 5.93
C LEU A 200 6.65 21.78 5.43
N TYR A 201 6.27 21.40 4.21
CA TYR A 201 6.85 20.24 3.54
C TYR A 201 8.33 20.46 3.28
N MET A 202 9.14 19.46 3.64
CA MET A 202 10.51 19.44 3.16
C MET A 202 10.55 19.23 1.66
N THR A 203 11.43 19.98 1.00
CA THR A 203 11.70 19.81 -0.42
C THR A 203 12.53 18.55 -0.61
N SER A 204 12.12 17.71 -1.57
CA SER A 204 12.90 16.52 -1.89
C SER A 204 14.31 16.90 -2.35
N LYS A 205 15.34 16.22 -1.84
CA LYS A 205 16.73 16.43 -2.24
C LYS A 205 17.00 16.00 -3.69
N SER A 206 16.14 15.16 -4.28
CA SER A 206 16.26 14.74 -5.68
C SER A 206 14.90 14.45 -6.32
N SER A 207 14.76 14.71 -7.62
CA SER A 207 13.51 14.44 -8.33
C SER A 207 13.36 12.97 -8.68
N TRP A 208 12.22 12.35 -8.38
CA TRP A 208 11.88 11.06 -8.96
C TRP A 208 11.26 11.25 -10.35
N LYS A 209 12.01 10.87 -11.37
CA LYS A 209 11.55 10.87 -12.76
C LYS A 209 11.44 9.43 -13.23
N ILE A 210 10.29 9.07 -13.77
CA ILE A 210 10.11 7.79 -14.46
C ILE A 210 9.97 8.11 -15.95
N PRO A 211 10.76 7.46 -16.83
CA PRO A 211 10.48 7.55 -18.26
C PRO A 211 9.07 7.02 -18.46
N ILE A 212 8.26 7.71 -19.28
CA ILE A 212 6.97 7.14 -19.67
C ILE A 212 7.30 5.74 -20.19
N PRO A 213 6.76 4.65 -19.59
CA PRO A 213 7.05 3.33 -20.10
C PRO A 213 6.69 3.40 -21.57
N HIS A 214 7.69 3.22 -22.44
CA HIS A 214 7.44 3.06 -23.84
C HIS A 214 6.47 1.90 -23.90
N SER A 215 5.19 2.20 -24.15
CA SER A 215 4.21 1.20 -24.56
C SER A 215 4.93 0.39 -25.61
N SER A 216 5.26 -0.86 -25.32
CA SER A 216 6.06 -1.63 -26.25
C SER A 216 5.28 -1.73 -27.57
N SER A 217 5.78 -0.97 -28.56
CA SER A 217 5.91 -1.31 -29.98
C SER A 217 4.68 -1.34 -30.90
N VAL A 218 3.61 -0.59 -30.65
CA VAL A 218 2.73 -0.06 -31.72
C VAL A 218 2.19 1.28 -31.22
N SER A 219 2.35 2.37 -31.98
CA SER A 219 1.60 3.59 -31.65
C SER A 219 0.11 3.24 -31.61
N ILE A 220 -0.60 3.54 -30.52
CA ILE A 220 -2.05 3.26 -30.37
C ILE A 220 -2.83 3.84 -31.57
N LYS A 221 -2.34 4.96 -32.11
CA LYS A 221 -2.77 5.61 -33.36
C LYS A 221 -2.71 4.71 -34.62
N TRP A 222 -1.97 3.61 -34.57
CA TRP A 222 -1.72 2.68 -35.68
C TRP A 222 -2.42 1.32 -35.45
N LEU A 223 -3.06 1.13 -34.29
CA LEU A 223 -3.86 -0.06 -34.03
C LEU A 223 -5.15 -0.02 -34.85
N LYS A 224 -5.52 -1.14 -35.46
CA LYS A 224 -6.79 -1.28 -36.15
C LYS A 224 -7.94 -1.32 -35.14
N VAL A 225 -9.14 -0.87 -35.55
CA VAL A 225 -10.35 -0.84 -34.70
C VAL A 225 -10.58 -2.14 -33.93
N LYS A 226 -10.40 -3.31 -34.55
CA LYS A 226 -10.54 -4.61 -33.87
C LYS A 226 -9.56 -4.83 -32.72
N GLN A 227 -8.31 -4.37 -32.86
CA GLN A 227 -7.30 -4.48 -31.81
C GLN A 227 -7.59 -3.49 -30.68
N LEU A 228 -8.08 -2.29 -31.01
CA LEU A 228 -8.54 -1.32 -30.01
C LEU A 228 -9.74 -1.86 -29.23
N GLN A 229 -10.68 -2.51 -29.89
CA GLN A 229 -11.83 -3.17 -29.26
C GLN A 229 -11.42 -4.34 -28.36
N GLU A 230 -10.43 -5.14 -28.77
CA GLU A 230 -9.90 -6.25 -27.96
C GLU A 230 -9.17 -5.74 -26.72
N GLU A 231 -8.34 -4.70 -26.85
CA GLU A 231 -7.69 -4.02 -25.72
C GLU A 231 -8.72 -3.37 -24.80
N LEU A 232 -9.71 -2.63 -25.33
CA LEU A 232 -10.81 -2.06 -24.54
C LEU A 232 -11.65 -3.15 -23.85
N GLY A 233 -11.89 -4.28 -24.53
CA GLY A 233 -12.56 -5.46 -23.98
C GLY A 233 -11.78 -6.13 -22.86
N ASN A 234 -10.45 -6.22 -22.99
CA ASN A 234 -9.55 -6.69 -21.91
C ASN A 234 -9.62 -5.77 -20.68
N TRP A 235 -9.90 -4.48 -20.89
CA TRP A 235 -10.11 -3.48 -19.84
C TRP A 235 -11.57 -3.42 -19.37
N GLY A 236 -12.44 -4.26 -19.92
CA GLY A 236 -13.86 -4.35 -19.57
C GLY A 236 -14.69 -3.13 -19.97
N ILE A 237 -14.26 -2.42 -21.02
CA ILE A 237 -14.96 -1.28 -21.62
C ILE A 237 -15.74 -1.80 -22.83
N MET A 238 -17.07 -1.77 -22.74
CA MET A 238 -17.92 -2.14 -23.88
C MET A 238 -18.02 -0.97 -24.84
N VAL A 239 -17.45 -1.17 -26.02
CA VAL A 239 -17.46 -0.21 -27.12
C VAL A 239 -18.58 -0.57 -28.07
N ASN A 240 -19.45 0.38 -28.41
CA ASN A 240 -20.47 0.14 -29.44
C ASN A 240 -19.80 -0.03 -30.82
N GLU A 241 -20.38 -0.87 -31.69
CA GLU A 241 -19.87 -1.10 -33.06
C GLU A 241 -19.78 0.17 -33.93
N LYS A 242 -20.37 1.29 -33.46
CA LYS A 242 -20.41 2.58 -34.14
C LYS A 242 -19.37 3.60 -33.68
N GLU A 243 -18.64 3.36 -32.58
CA GLU A 243 -17.61 4.29 -32.10
C GLU A 243 -16.42 4.34 -33.07
N ASN A 244 -15.97 5.55 -33.37
CA ASN A 244 -14.90 5.73 -34.34
C ASN A 244 -13.52 5.45 -33.71
N GLN A 245 -12.53 5.15 -34.55
CA GLN A 245 -11.18 4.81 -34.09
C GLN A 245 -10.57 5.90 -33.18
N THR A 246 -10.90 7.17 -33.43
CA THR A 246 -10.37 8.32 -32.67
C THR A 246 -10.93 8.36 -31.25
N GLU A 247 -12.23 8.12 -31.07
CA GLU A 247 -12.86 8.00 -29.75
C GLU A 247 -12.29 6.82 -28.96
N MET A 248 -12.09 5.67 -29.60
CA MET A 248 -11.48 4.50 -28.94
C MET A 248 -10.04 4.78 -28.49
N ILE A 249 -9.26 5.48 -29.32
CA ILE A 249 -7.90 5.91 -28.98
C ILE A 249 -7.95 6.89 -27.80
N GLU A 250 -8.87 7.85 -27.80
CA GLU A 250 -9.01 8.82 -26.72
C GLU A 250 -9.43 8.17 -25.40
N ILE A 251 -10.35 7.19 -25.43
CA ILE A 251 -10.75 6.40 -24.25
C ILE A 251 -9.55 5.59 -23.73
N LEU A 252 -8.82 4.90 -24.60
CA LEU A 252 -7.62 4.16 -24.24
C LEU A 252 -6.54 5.08 -23.68
N GLU A 253 -6.29 6.24 -24.29
CA GLU A 253 -5.31 7.22 -23.82
C GLU A 253 -5.70 7.79 -22.45
N ASN A 254 -7.00 8.04 -22.20
CA ASN A 254 -7.52 8.51 -20.92
C ASN A 254 -7.46 7.43 -19.82
N GLU A 255 -7.75 6.17 -20.15
CA GLU A 255 -7.66 5.06 -19.19
C GLU A 255 -6.20 4.62 -18.95
N MET A 256 -5.36 4.66 -19.98
CA MET A 256 -3.90 4.42 -19.91
C MET A 256 -3.12 5.58 -19.31
N ALA A 257 -3.76 6.71 -19.01
CA ALA A 257 -3.14 7.86 -18.32
C ALA A 257 -2.54 7.49 -16.95
N PHE A 258 -2.82 6.28 -16.44
CA PHE A 258 -2.07 5.66 -15.36
C PHE A 258 -1.11 4.58 -15.91
N PRO A 259 0.17 4.90 -16.15
CA PRO A 259 1.12 4.05 -16.87
C PRO A 259 1.69 2.90 -16.01
N LEU A 260 1.02 2.56 -14.91
CA LEU A 260 1.44 1.47 -14.06
C LEU A 260 0.69 0.21 -14.51
N LEU A 261 1.30 -0.53 -15.45
CA LEU A 261 0.81 -1.81 -15.98
C LEU A 261 0.17 -2.65 -14.86
N CYS A 262 -0.97 -3.28 -15.15
CA CYS A 262 -1.64 -4.17 -14.21
C CYS A 262 -0.62 -5.17 -13.66
N GLY A 263 -0.34 -5.08 -12.36
CA GLY A 263 0.66 -5.93 -11.71
C GLY A 263 2.03 -5.32 -11.40
N TRP A 264 2.27 -4.04 -11.70
CA TRP A 264 3.51 -3.33 -11.32
C TRP A 264 3.83 -3.43 -9.81
N ALA A 265 2.81 -3.39 -8.96
CA ALA A 265 2.93 -3.49 -7.51
C ALA A 265 2.74 -4.92 -6.98
N LEU A 266 2.53 -5.91 -7.86
CA LEU A 266 2.39 -7.29 -7.41
C LEU A 266 3.70 -7.77 -6.84
N LYS A 267 3.61 -8.37 -5.65
CA LYS A 267 4.75 -8.90 -4.91
C LYS A 267 5.62 -9.85 -5.74
N HIS A 268 5.04 -10.56 -6.70
CA HIS A 268 5.77 -11.48 -7.58
C HIS A 268 6.62 -10.77 -8.64
N ASN A 269 6.23 -9.56 -9.06
CA ASN A 269 6.98 -8.72 -10.00
C ASN A 269 8.02 -7.83 -9.30
N GLN A 270 7.90 -7.72 -7.97
CA GLN A 270 8.81 -6.92 -7.16
C GLN A 270 10.17 -7.62 -7.05
N LYS A 271 11.14 -7.17 -7.84
CA LYS A 271 12.55 -7.55 -7.69
C LYS A 271 13.10 -6.89 -6.42
N TYR A 272 13.09 -7.62 -5.32
CA TYR A 272 13.78 -7.17 -4.12
C TYR A 272 15.27 -7.02 -4.46
N GLY A 273 15.88 -5.89 -4.10
CA GLY A 273 17.34 -5.81 -4.02
C GLY A 273 17.86 -6.91 -3.10
N LYS A 274 19.15 -7.26 -3.22
CA LYS A 274 19.80 -8.17 -2.27
C LYS A 274 19.51 -7.62 -0.87
N LYS A 275 18.67 -8.32 -0.09
CA LYS A 275 18.44 -8.00 1.33
C LYS A 275 19.81 -7.70 1.93
N GLY A 276 19.95 -6.53 2.56
CA GLY A 276 21.17 -6.15 3.24
C GLY A 276 21.70 -7.31 4.08
N SER A 277 23.02 -7.43 4.18
CA SER A 277 23.74 -8.49 4.90
C SER A 277 23.52 -8.39 6.41
N GLY A 278 22.26 -8.42 6.86
CA GLY A 278 21.93 -8.62 8.26
C GLY A 278 22.64 -9.89 8.73
N LYS A 279 23.21 -9.83 9.93
CA LYS A 279 23.96 -10.91 10.59
C LYS A 279 23.23 -12.24 10.36
N ARG A 280 23.81 -13.09 9.53
CA ARG A 280 23.24 -14.40 9.22
C ARG A 280 23.70 -15.37 10.30
N ILE A 281 22.80 -16.26 10.72
CA ILE A 281 23.19 -17.40 11.56
C ILE A 281 24.30 -18.16 10.82
N ALA A 282 25.41 -18.41 11.50
CA ALA A 282 26.55 -19.09 10.90
C ALA A 282 26.12 -20.48 10.39
N PRO A 283 26.59 -20.93 9.21
CA PRO A 283 26.19 -22.23 8.64
C PRO A 283 26.40 -23.41 9.60
N GLN A 284 27.45 -23.35 10.41
CA GLN A 284 27.77 -24.38 11.41
C GLN A 284 26.72 -24.44 12.52
N VAL A 285 26.23 -23.28 12.98
CA VAL A 285 25.13 -23.18 13.95
C VAL A 285 23.83 -23.71 13.32
N ILE A 286 23.55 -23.40 12.05
CA ILE A 286 22.38 -23.93 11.34
C ILE A 286 22.42 -25.47 11.31
N ALA A 287 23.55 -26.08 10.96
CA ALA A 287 23.68 -27.54 10.90
C ALA A 287 23.41 -28.22 12.26
N LEU A 288 23.85 -27.60 13.36
CA LEU A 288 23.57 -28.10 14.71
C LEU A 288 22.09 -27.95 15.08
N LEU A 289 21.48 -26.79 14.77
CA LEU A 289 20.05 -26.55 15.00
C LEU A 289 19.17 -27.54 14.22
N GLU A 290 19.54 -27.87 12.97
CA GLU A 290 18.87 -28.91 12.18
C GLU A 290 18.95 -30.27 12.85
N ARG A 291 20.13 -30.68 13.31
CA ARG A 291 20.31 -31.95 14.03
C ARG A 291 19.47 -32.01 15.30
N PHE A 292 19.48 -30.96 16.12
CA PHE A 292 18.68 -30.90 17.36
C PHE A 292 17.18 -30.96 17.07
N PHE A 293 16.72 -30.26 16.04
CA PHE A 293 15.32 -30.26 15.65
C PHE A 293 14.87 -31.63 15.13
N LEU A 294 15.68 -32.26 14.28
CA LEU A 294 15.38 -33.58 13.70
C LEU A 294 15.43 -34.69 14.75
N ASP A 295 16.41 -34.69 15.66
CA ASP A 295 16.48 -35.63 16.78
C ASP A 295 15.22 -35.54 17.66
N GLY A 296 14.71 -34.33 17.90
CA GLY A 296 13.44 -34.11 18.60
C GLY A 296 12.18 -34.57 17.84
N ASN A 297 12.22 -34.63 16.51
CA ASN A 297 11.13 -35.17 15.70
C ASN A 297 11.12 -36.71 15.72
N VAL A 298 12.29 -37.34 15.71
CA VAL A 298 12.43 -38.80 15.82
C VAL A 298 12.12 -39.25 17.25
N HIS A 299 12.60 -38.51 18.25
CA HIS A 299 12.49 -38.85 19.66
C HIS A 299 11.78 -37.72 20.42
N LYS A 300 10.48 -37.88 20.68
CA LYS A 300 9.64 -36.85 21.33
C LYS A 300 10.19 -36.36 22.68
N ASN A 301 10.85 -37.24 23.44
CA ASN A 301 11.47 -36.91 24.73
C ASN A 301 12.78 -36.12 24.62
N ARG A 302 13.36 -36.00 23.42
CA ARG A 302 14.57 -35.20 23.12
C ARG A 302 14.25 -33.87 22.45
N ARG A 303 12.97 -33.52 22.33
CA ARG A 303 12.53 -32.29 21.69
C ARG A 303 13.01 -31.07 22.47
N MET A 304 13.80 -30.23 21.80
CA MET A 304 14.35 -29.01 22.38
C MET A 304 13.50 -27.79 22.02
N ASN A 305 13.28 -26.89 22.99
CA ASN A 305 12.79 -25.55 22.70
C ASN A 305 13.96 -24.60 22.35
N MET A 306 13.67 -23.33 22.04
CA MET A 306 14.71 -22.39 21.62
C MET A 306 15.77 -22.10 22.69
N ASN A 307 15.39 -22.15 23.98
CA ASN A 307 16.34 -21.98 25.08
C ASN A 307 17.25 -23.20 25.18
N ASN A 308 16.67 -24.41 25.18
CA ASN A 308 17.46 -25.65 25.20
C ASN A 308 18.43 -25.74 24.01
N MET A 309 17.99 -25.33 22.81
CA MET A 309 18.87 -25.32 21.64
C MET A 309 20.01 -24.31 21.79
N ARG A 310 19.77 -23.15 22.39
CA ARG A 310 20.82 -22.17 22.66
C ARG A 310 21.81 -22.69 23.69
N ASP A 311 21.33 -23.25 24.80
CA ASP A 311 22.18 -23.78 25.86
C ASP A 311 23.05 -24.93 25.33
N LYS A 312 22.50 -25.78 24.46
CA LYS A 312 23.26 -26.84 23.81
C LYS A 312 24.27 -26.35 22.79
N LEU A 313 24.04 -25.19 22.16
CA LEU A 313 25.06 -24.55 21.33
C LEU A 313 26.21 -24.00 22.18
N VAL A 314 25.93 -23.47 23.37
CA VAL A 314 26.95 -23.03 24.34
C VAL A 314 27.78 -24.23 24.80
N GLU A 315 27.12 -25.32 25.20
CA GLU A 315 27.78 -26.58 25.57
C GLU A 315 28.71 -27.09 24.45
N LYS A 316 28.28 -26.99 23.18
CA LYS A 316 29.11 -27.38 22.03
C LYS A 316 30.29 -26.44 21.80
N GLN A 317 30.21 -25.16 22.17
CA GLN A 317 31.39 -24.28 22.15
C GLN A 317 32.36 -24.66 23.26
N GLU A 318 31.85 -24.84 24.47
CA GLU A 318 32.66 -25.22 25.64
C GLU A 318 33.37 -26.57 25.44
N SER A 319 32.72 -27.53 24.76
CA SER A 319 33.33 -28.83 24.44
C SER A 319 34.32 -28.78 23.25
N GLY A 320 34.43 -27.64 22.57
CA GLY A 320 35.29 -27.46 21.38
C GLY A 320 34.71 -28.05 20.09
N GLU A 321 33.49 -28.60 20.11
CA GLU A 321 32.79 -29.10 18.91
C GLU A 321 32.27 -27.98 18.00
N LEU A 322 32.10 -26.77 18.54
CA LEU A 322 31.81 -25.54 17.82
C LEU A 322 32.91 -24.52 18.12
N ALA A 323 33.48 -23.91 17.09
CA ALA A 323 34.59 -22.97 17.29
C ALA A 323 34.15 -21.77 18.14
N HIS A 324 35.00 -21.35 19.09
CA HIS A 324 34.74 -20.26 20.03
C HIS A 324 34.57 -18.89 19.34
N ASN A 325 35.11 -18.73 18.13
CA ASN A 325 34.97 -17.51 17.33
C ASN A 325 33.62 -17.41 16.59
N ILE A 326 32.77 -18.43 16.68
CA ILE A 326 31.44 -18.43 16.06
C ILE A 326 30.44 -17.85 17.03
N GLU A 327 29.76 -16.79 16.62
CA GLU A 327 28.73 -16.16 17.44
C GLU A 327 27.48 -17.03 17.55
N ILE A 328 27.07 -17.34 18.78
CA ILE A 328 25.79 -17.98 19.06
C ILE A 328 24.68 -16.96 18.86
N SER A 329 23.72 -17.32 18.01
CA SER A 329 22.56 -16.48 17.73
C SER A 329 21.64 -16.32 18.95
N GLU A 330 20.99 -15.16 19.04
CA GLU A 330 20.00 -14.90 20.08
C GLU A 330 18.82 -15.88 20.03
N VAL A 331 18.18 -16.10 21.18
CA VAL A 331 16.99 -16.94 21.35
C VAL A 331 15.88 -16.56 20.37
N SER A 332 15.69 -15.25 20.14
CA SER A 332 14.71 -14.70 19.19
C SER A 332 14.97 -15.16 17.74
N SER A 333 16.25 -15.22 17.34
CA SER A 333 16.69 -15.65 16.02
C SER A 333 16.54 -17.16 15.86
N ILE A 334 16.86 -17.93 16.89
CA ILE A 334 16.66 -19.38 16.93
C ILE A 334 15.16 -19.71 16.82
N ASN A 335 14.30 -19.04 17.58
CA ASN A 335 12.85 -19.26 17.53
C ASN A 335 12.26 -18.97 16.14
N ASN A 336 12.67 -17.85 15.52
CA ASN A 336 12.28 -17.52 14.15
C ASN A 336 12.78 -18.55 13.13
N TRP A 337 13.97 -19.10 13.34
CA TRP A 337 14.52 -20.16 12.50
C TRP A 337 13.72 -21.46 12.65
N ILE A 338 13.42 -21.91 13.88
CA ILE A 338 12.61 -23.10 14.18
C ILE A 338 11.26 -23.04 13.46
N ALA A 339 10.56 -21.91 13.56
CA ALA A 339 9.25 -21.73 12.92
C ALA A 339 9.32 -21.91 11.39
N ARG A 340 10.36 -21.33 10.75
CA ARG A 340 10.56 -21.44 9.30
C ARG A 340 10.95 -22.86 8.89
N PHE A 341 11.85 -23.50 9.65
CA PHE A 341 12.30 -24.85 9.36
C PHE A 341 11.17 -25.87 9.49
N ALA A 342 10.34 -25.76 10.54
CA ALA A 342 9.16 -26.60 10.72
C ALA A 342 8.16 -26.45 9.57
N ALA A 343 7.89 -25.23 9.12
CA ALA A 343 7.00 -24.97 7.98
C ALA A 343 7.56 -25.56 6.67
N LYS A 344 8.86 -25.38 6.42
CA LYS A 344 9.54 -25.94 5.24
C LYS A 344 9.53 -27.47 5.26
N SER A 345 9.82 -28.08 6.40
CA SER A 345 9.79 -29.54 6.56
C SER A 345 8.40 -30.12 6.30
N LYS A 346 7.34 -29.49 6.81
CA LYS A 346 5.95 -29.90 6.53
C LYS A 346 5.63 -29.82 5.05
N LYS A 347 6.00 -28.71 4.40
CA LYS A 347 5.78 -28.52 2.96
C LYS A 347 6.50 -29.61 2.14
N ASN A 348 7.77 -29.87 2.43
CA ASN A 348 8.54 -30.90 1.72
C ASN A 348 7.93 -32.30 1.89
N LEU A 349 7.49 -32.66 3.10
CA LEU A 349 6.81 -33.93 3.36
C LEU A 349 5.49 -34.03 2.57
N SER A 350 4.72 -32.95 2.49
CA SER A 350 3.49 -32.92 1.69
C SER A 350 3.77 -33.05 0.19
N GLU A 351 4.80 -32.37 -0.34
CA GLU A 351 5.20 -32.47 -1.73
C GLU A 351 5.68 -33.88 -2.09
N GLN A 352 6.46 -34.52 -1.20
CA GLN A 352 6.89 -35.92 -1.37
C GLN A 352 5.70 -36.89 -1.35
N ALA A 353 4.75 -36.70 -0.44
CA ALA A 353 3.55 -37.53 -0.36
C ALA A 353 2.68 -37.42 -1.61
N ILE A 354 2.54 -36.22 -2.19
CA ILE A 354 1.82 -36.00 -3.45
C ILE A 354 2.57 -36.64 -4.63
N ALA A 355 3.90 -36.54 -4.68
CA ALA A 355 4.70 -37.14 -5.75
C ALA A 355 4.76 -38.67 -5.69
N SER A 356 4.39 -39.27 -4.56
CA SER A 356 4.29 -40.73 -4.37
C SER A 356 2.91 -41.31 -4.66
N ILE A 357 1.93 -40.48 -5.03
CA ILE A 357 0.61 -40.86 -5.56
C ILE A 357 0.70 -40.85 -7.08
#